data_AF-A0A2P8CF21-F1
#
_entry.id   AF-A0A2P8CF21-F1
#
_cell.length_a   1.000
_cell.length_b   1.000
_cell.length_c   1.000
_cell.angle_alpha   90.00
_cell.angle_beta   90.00
_cell.angle_gamma   90.00
#
_symmetry.space_group_name_H-M   'P 1'
#
loop_
_entity.id
_entity.type
_entity.pdbx_description
1 polymer ?
#
loop_
_entity_poly.entity_id
_entity_poly.type
_entity_poly.pdbx_seq_one_letter_code
_entity_poly.pdbx_strand_id
1 'polypeptide(L)'
;MQRLYPNKATPMMKKLLIPLLFMLVALNSFGQYQSDSIQVKKALGTIYLHHGKRLRPNQLLDITYSNPDAYNEMKIARSNYDAGAIFGFAGGFLIGWSIGGAIGGRDFDWNLAAVGAGLTAISIPFSAAFNRHAKKAVKIYNDGLKPVGYYPELRIGVNSNGVGLTMVF
;
A
#
# COMPACT_ATOMS: atom_id res chain seq x y z
N MET A 1 74.69 -6.42 -2.33
CA MET A 1 73.40 -5.70 -2.43
C MET A 1 72.32 -6.71 -2.80
N GLN A 2 71.35 -6.93 -1.89
CA GLN A 2 70.27 -7.92 -2.02
C GLN A 2 69.35 -7.57 -3.20
N ARG A 3 69.22 -8.47 -4.19
CA ARG A 3 68.16 -8.36 -5.21
C ARG A 3 66.90 -9.00 -4.66
N LEU A 4 65.87 -8.19 -4.43
CA LEU A 4 64.51 -8.64 -4.14
C LEU A 4 63.98 -9.51 -5.30
N TYR A 5 63.56 -10.73 -4.99
CA TYR A 5 62.77 -11.54 -5.90
C TYR A 5 61.36 -10.94 -6.04
N PRO A 6 60.83 -10.73 -7.27
CA PRO A 6 59.43 -10.41 -7.44
C PRO A 6 58.59 -11.65 -7.13
N ASN A 7 57.76 -11.56 -6.09
CA ASN A 7 56.78 -12.57 -5.73
C ASN A 7 55.75 -12.69 -6.87
N LYS A 8 56.01 -13.59 -7.82
CA LYS A 8 55.06 -13.95 -8.87
C LYS A 8 53.93 -14.72 -8.21
N ALA A 9 52.87 -13.99 -7.82
CA ALA A 9 51.61 -14.57 -7.40
C ALA A 9 51.22 -15.66 -8.42
N THR A 10 51.16 -16.90 -7.94
CA THR A 10 50.95 -18.09 -8.76
C THR A 10 49.64 -17.98 -9.55
N PRO A 11 49.56 -18.53 -10.77
CA PRO A 11 48.36 -18.44 -11.63
C PRO A 11 47.11 -19.09 -11.00
N MET A 12 47.27 -19.84 -9.90
CA MET A 12 46.19 -20.48 -9.15
C MET A 12 45.35 -19.49 -8.35
N MET A 13 45.92 -18.40 -7.82
CA MET A 13 45.17 -17.34 -7.12
C MET A 13 44.21 -16.58 -8.05
N LYS A 14 44.59 -16.40 -9.32
CA LYS A 14 43.73 -15.74 -10.33
C LYS A 14 42.52 -16.58 -10.73
N LYS A 15 42.65 -17.92 -10.71
CA LYS A 15 41.56 -18.85 -11.01
C LYS A 15 40.53 -18.94 -9.89
N LEU A 16 40.93 -18.67 -8.65
CA LEU A 16 40.04 -18.64 -7.47
C LEU A 16 39.31 -17.29 -7.28
N LEU A 17 39.85 -16.20 -7.85
CA LEU A 17 39.23 -14.87 -7.78
C LEU A 17 37.90 -14.79 -8.54
N ILE A 18 37.79 -15.49 -9.67
CA ILE A 18 36.60 -15.47 -10.55
C ILE A 18 35.36 -16.10 -9.87
N PRO A 19 35.42 -17.33 -9.30
CA PRO A 19 34.26 -17.91 -8.61
C PRO A 19 33.91 -17.13 -7.32
N LEU A 20 34.90 -16.56 -6.62
CA LEU A 20 34.68 -15.74 -5.45
C LEU A 20 33.91 -14.45 -5.78
N LEU A 21 34.25 -13.81 -6.91
CA LEU A 21 33.54 -12.63 -7.40
C LEU A 21 32.11 -12.96 -7.82
N PHE A 22 31.90 -14.12 -8.46
CA PHE A 22 30.57 -14.60 -8.84
C PHE A 22 29.67 -14.86 -7.61
N MET A 23 30.25 -15.38 -6.52
CA MET A 23 29.56 -15.62 -5.25
C MET A 23 29.16 -14.32 -4.54
N LEU A 24 30.00 -13.27 -4.61
CA LEU A 24 29.69 -11.94 -4.07
C LEU A 24 28.55 -11.23 -4.80
N VAL A 25 28.41 -11.45 -6.11
CA VAL A 25 27.30 -10.90 -6.91
C VAL A 25 25.98 -11.63 -6.58
N ALA A 26 26.02 -12.94 -6.33
CA ALA A 26 24.84 -13.72 -5.97
C ALA A 26 24.22 -13.32 -4.62
N LEU A 27 25.03 -12.82 -3.67
CA LEU A 27 24.56 -12.34 -2.37
C LEU A 27 23.72 -11.05 -2.45
N ASN A 28 23.75 -10.34 -3.58
CA ASN A 28 23.00 -9.09 -3.78
C ASN A 28 21.62 -9.29 -4.45
N SER A 29 21.21 -10.54 -4.74
CA SER A 29 19.83 -10.81 -5.16
C SER A 29 18.90 -10.80 -3.96
N PHE A 30 18.58 -9.62 -3.47
CA PHE A 30 17.39 -9.42 -2.66
C PHE A 30 16.18 -9.60 -3.57
N GLY A 31 15.55 -10.77 -3.53
CA GLY A 31 14.22 -10.98 -4.09
C GLY A 31 13.26 -10.03 -3.39
N GLN A 32 12.95 -8.90 -4.02
CA GLN A 32 12.10 -7.89 -3.41
C GLN A 32 10.67 -8.44 -3.33
N TYR A 33 10.31 -8.92 -2.15
CA TYR A 33 8.94 -9.19 -1.75
C TYR A 33 8.23 -7.84 -1.60
N GLN A 34 7.77 -7.28 -2.72
CA GLN A 34 6.83 -6.19 -2.70
C GLN A 34 5.53 -6.76 -2.12
N SER A 35 5.26 -6.47 -0.85
CA SER A 35 4.03 -6.92 -0.21
C SER A 35 2.84 -6.34 -1.00
N ASP A 36 1.98 -7.22 -1.52
CA ASP A 36 0.73 -6.87 -2.23
C ASP A 36 -0.32 -6.25 -1.29
N SER A 37 0.06 -5.98 -0.04
CA SER A 37 -0.79 -5.38 0.98
C SER A 37 -1.04 -3.90 0.72
N ILE A 38 -2.24 -3.46 1.08
CA ILE A 38 -2.64 -2.07 1.01
C ILE A 38 -2.18 -1.37 2.30
N GLN A 39 -1.36 -0.34 2.16
CA GLN A 39 -0.87 0.48 3.27
C GLN A 39 -1.88 1.59 3.58
N VAL A 40 -2.20 1.77 4.87
CA VAL A 40 -3.06 2.85 5.35
C VAL A 40 -2.20 3.90 6.03
N LYS A 41 -2.17 5.13 5.51
CA LYS A 41 -1.48 6.26 6.16
C LYS A 41 -2.49 7.36 6.55
N LYS A 42 -2.18 8.06 7.64
CA LYS A 42 -2.97 9.20 8.13
C LYS A 42 -2.31 10.51 7.69
N ALA A 43 -3.08 11.38 7.05
CA ALA A 43 -2.71 12.74 6.65
C ALA A 43 -3.87 13.69 7.01
N LEU A 44 -4.17 14.72 6.19
CA LEU A 44 -5.43 15.50 6.26
C LEU A 44 -6.70 14.65 6.01
N GLY A 45 -6.54 13.35 5.78
CA GLY A 45 -7.56 12.31 5.76
C GLY A 45 -6.87 10.94 5.82
N THR A 46 -7.63 9.86 5.64
CA THR A 46 -7.04 8.54 5.46
C THR A 46 -6.64 8.37 4.00
N ILE A 47 -5.38 8.03 3.75
CA ILE A 47 -4.90 7.68 2.40
C ILE A 47 -4.56 6.20 2.35
N TYR A 48 -4.95 5.57 1.24
CA TYR A 48 -4.67 4.18 0.97
C TYR A 48 -3.64 4.10 -0.16
N LEU A 49 -2.58 3.34 0.06
CA LEU A 49 -1.46 3.19 -0.86
C LEU A 49 -1.28 1.73 -1.22
N HIS A 50 -1.10 1.45 -2.50
CA HIS A 50 -0.72 0.13 -3.00
C HIS A 50 0.43 0.32 -3.97
N HIS A 51 1.53 -0.40 -3.74
CA HIS A 51 2.79 -0.21 -4.46
C HIS A 51 3.26 1.26 -4.53
N GLY A 52 3.09 2.01 -3.43
CA GLY A 52 3.45 3.42 -3.34
C GLY A 52 2.53 4.40 -4.08
N LYS A 53 1.49 3.92 -4.78
CA LYS A 53 0.50 4.75 -5.48
C LYS A 53 -0.76 4.94 -4.64
N ARG A 54 -1.29 6.17 -4.62
CA ARG A 54 -2.55 6.47 -3.93
C ARG A 54 -3.72 5.82 -4.65
N LEU A 55 -4.48 5.01 -3.93
CA LEU A 55 -5.68 4.37 -4.44
C LEU A 55 -6.90 5.27 -4.29
N ARG A 56 -7.69 5.35 -5.35
CA ARG A 56 -9.05 5.93 -5.33
C ARG A 56 -10.05 4.93 -4.77
N PRO A 57 -11.23 5.36 -4.28
CA PRO A 57 -12.27 4.44 -3.80
C PRO A 57 -12.67 3.37 -4.82
N ASN A 58 -12.76 3.72 -6.13
CA ASN A 58 -12.96 2.75 -7.21
C ASN A 58 -11.87 1.67 -7.23
N GLN A 59 -10.60 2.07 -7.19
CA GLN A 59 -9.48 1.14 -7.26
C GLN A 59 -9.38 0.28 -5.99
N LEU A 60 -9.76 0.82 -4.83
CA LEU A 60 -9.88 0.02 -3.61
C LEU A 60 -10.90 -1.10 -3.81
N LEU A 61 -12.06 -0.77 -4.38
CA LEU A 61 -13.14 -1.71 -4.64
C LEU A 61 -12.71 -2.80 -5.62
N ASP A 62 -12.00 -2.42 -6.69
CA ASP A 62 -11.45 -3.35 -7.69
C ASP A 62 -10.42 -4.31 -7.07
N ILE A 63 -9.51 -3.81 -6.23
CA ILE A 63 -8.48 -4.64 -5.59
C ILE A 63 -9.11 -5.60 -4.57
N THR A 64 -10.10 -5.14 -3.81
CA THR A 64 -10.80 -5.99 -2.83
C THR A 64 -11.72 -7.03 -3.48
N TYR A 65 -11.93 -6.98 -4.81
CA TYR A 65 -12.81 -7.91 -5.52
C TYR A 65 -12.40 -9.38 -5.34
N SER A 66 -11.12 -9.66 -5.14
CA SER A 66 -10.63 -11.03 -4.90
C SER A 66 -11.07 -11.62 -3.56
N ASN A 67 -11.56 -10.82 -2.63
CA ASN A 67 -12.07 -11.26 -1.34
C ASN A 67 -13.53 -10.77 -1.15
N PRO A 68 -14.54 -11.68 -1.20
CA PRO A 68 -15.95 -11.30 -1.11
C PRO A 68 -16.31 -10.47 0.13
N ASP A 69 -15.71 -10.78 1.29
CA ASP A 69 -15.97 -10.07 2.54
C ASP A 69 -15.39 -8.66 2.52
N ALA A 70 -14.16 -8.51 2.00
CA ALA A 70 -13.54 -7.19 1.81
C ALA A 70 -14.31 -6.35 0.78
N TYR A 71 -14.76 -6.97 -0.31
CA TYR A 71 -15.53 -6.32 -1.37
C TYR A 71 -16.87 -5.78 -0.86
N ASN A 72 -17.63 -6.58 -0.11
CA ASN A 72 -18.92 -6.17 0.45
C ASN A 72 -18.77 -4.98 1.41
N GLU A 73 -17.74 -5.01 2.25
CA GLU A 73 -17.43 -3.90 3.16
C GLU A 73 -17.02 -2.64 2.39
N MET A 74 -16.22 -2.79 1.31
CA MET A 74 -15.79 -1.67 0.48
C MET A 74 -16.95 -1.07 -0.33
N LYS A 75 -17.94 -1.86 -0.73
CA LYS A 75 -19.17 -1.39 -1.39
C LYS A 75 -19.97 -0.46 -0.48
N ILE A 76 -20.08 -0.80 0.80
CA ILE A 76 -20.73 0.07 1.81
C ILE A 76 -19.91 1.35 1.97
N ALA A 77 -18.58 1.25 2.05
CA ALA A 77 -17.72 2.43 2.09
C ALA A 77 -18.00 3.34 0.89
N ARG A 78 -18.05 2.78 -0.32
CA ARG A 78 -18.28 3.53 -1.55
C ARG A 78 -19.62 4.26 -1.54
N SER A 79 -20.70 3.62 -1.13
CA SER A 79 -22.00 4.28 -1.04
C SER A 79 -21.96 5.51 -0.11
N ASN A 80 -21.23 5.42 1.00
CA ASN A 80 -21.03 6.55 1.90
C ASN A 80 -20.17 7.65 1.28
N TYR A 81 -19.14 7.29 0.51
CA TYR A 81 -18.32 8.26 -0.22
C TYR A 81 -19.15 9.04 -1.25
N ASP A 82 -19.96 8.34 -2.04
CA ASP A 82 -20.79 8.97 -3.08
C ASP A 82 -21.85 9.89 -2.46
N ALA A 83 -22.53 9.45 -1.39
CA ALA A 83 -23.46 10.29 -0.65
C ALA A 83 -22.77 11.55 -0.08
N GLY A 84 -21.64 11.37 0.61
CA GLY A 84 -20.85 12.48 1.15
C GLY A 84 -20.36 13.44 0.06
N ALA A 85 -19.95 12.92 -1.11
CA ALA A 85 -19.53 13.73 -2.24
C ALA A 85 -20.67 14.59 -2.80
N ILE A 86 -21.88 14.03 -2.91
CA ILE A 86 -23.07 14.79 -3.37
C ILE A 86 -23.37 15.94 -2.40
N PHE A 87 -23.44 15.66 -1.10
CA PHE A 87 -23.74 16.68 -0.09
C PHE A 87 -22.63 17.74 0.02
N GLY A 88 -21.37 17.30 0.00
CA GLY A 88 -20.21 18.21 0.04
C GLY A 88 -20.10 19.07 -1.22
N PHE A 89 -20.36 18.51 -2.40
CA PHE A 89 -20.36 19.26 -3.66
C PHE A 89 -21.51 20.26 -3.71
N ALA A 90 -22.73 19.84 -3.39
CA ALA A 90 -23.89 20.72 -3.34
C ALA A 90 -23.68 21.84 -2.29
N GLY A 91 -23.23 21.49 -1.09
CA GLY A 91 -22.97 22.45 -0.02
C GLY A 91 -21.87 23.45 -0.38
N GLY A 92 -20.74 22.97 -0.90
CA GLY A 92 -19.63 23.80 -1.35
C GLY A 92 -20.01 24.70 -2.53
N PHE A 93 -20.85 24.20 -3.46
CA PHE A 93 -21.35 25.01 -4.57
C PHE A 93 -22.21 26.17 -4.09
N LEU A 94 -23.13 25.94 -3.15
CA LEU A 94 -23.98 27.01 -2.59
C LEU A 94 -23.16 28.08 -1.87
N ILE A 95 -22.18 27.67 -1.05
CA ILE A 95 -21.26 28.62 -0.39
C ILE A 95 -20.45 29.39 -1.44
N GLY A 96 -19.89 28.67 -2.43
CA GLY A 96 -19.10 29.26 -3.50
C GLY A 96 -19.91 30.24 -4.35
N TRP A 97 -21.20 29.97 -4.58
CA TRP A 97 -22.10 30.87 -5.29
C TRP A 97 -22.35 32.18 -4.55
N SER A 98 -22.54 32.13 -3.22
CA SER A 98 -22.67 33.33 -2.39
C SER A 98 -21.39 34.17 -2.42
N ILE A 99 -20.22 33.53 -2.29
CA ILE A 99 -18.91 34.21 -2.33
C ILE A 99 -18.67 34.81 -3.73
N GLY A 100 -18.88 34.04 -4.79
CA GLY A 100 -18.69 34.51 -6.17
C GLY A 100 -19.63 35.66 -6.53
N GLY A 101 -20.86 35.63 -6.01
CA GLY A 101 -21.81 36.74 -6.11
C GLY A 101 -21.31 38.02 -5.44
N ALA A 102 -20.79 37.90 -4.22
CA ALA A 102 -20.23 39.02 -3.47
C ALA A 102 -19.05 39.68 -4.20
N ILE A 103 -18.15 38.88 -4.77
CA ILE A 103 -17.02 39.36 -5.57
C ILE A 103 -17.53 40.04 -6.86
N GLY A 104 -18.62 39.56 -7.44
CA GLY A 104 -19.25 40.12 -8.63
C GLY A 104 -20.08 41.38 -8.41
N GLY A 105 -20.06 41.97 -7.21
CA GLY A 105 -20.79 43.20 -6.87
C GLY A 105 -22.26 42.99 -6.46
N ARG A 106 -22.69 41.73 -6.26
CA ARG A 106 -23.97 41.44 -5.59
C ARG A 106 -23.77 41.40 -4.08
N ASP A 107 -24.85 41.53 -3.31
CA ASP A 107 -24.76 41.30 -1.86
C ASP A 107 -24.52 39.82 -1.54
N PHE A 108 -23.83 39.57 -0.43
CA PHE A 108 -23.56 38.22 0.04
C PHE A 108 -24.85 37.57 0.57
N ASP A 109 -25.26 36.46 -0.04
CA ASP A 109 -26.43 35.70 0.40
C ASP A 109 -26.08 34.74 1.54
N TRP A 110 -26.33 35.22 2.76
CA TRP A 110 -26.15 34.47 4.01
C TRP A 110 -27.08 33.26 4.14
N ASN A 111 -28.29 33.31 3.57
CA ASN A 111 -29.24 32.20 3.66
C ASN A 111 -28.73 31.03 2.82
N LEU A 112 -28.29 31.30 1.59
CA LEU A 112 -27.74 30.29 0.69
C LEU A 112 -26.43 29.71 1.25
N ALA A 113 -25.58 30.55 1.84
CA ALA A 113 -24.35 30.12 2.49
C ALA A 113 -24.63 29.23 3.72
N ALA A 114 -25.64 29.57 4.54
CA ALA A 114 -26.03 28.78 5.71
C ALA A 114 -26.57 27.40 5.32
N VAL A 115 -27.42 27.32 4.28
CA VAL A 115 -27.88 26.04 3.72
C VAL A 115 -26.70 25.23 3.18
N GLY A 116 -25.80 25.86 2.44
CA GLY A 116 -24.59 25.22 1.93
C GLY A 116 -23.68 24.68 3.04
N ALA A 117 -23.53 25.42 4.13
CA ALA A 117 -22.80 24.98 5.32
C ALA A 117 -23.48 23.79 5.99
N GLY A 118 -24.82 23.78 6.09
CA GLY A 118 -25.60 22.66 6.60
C GLY A 118 -25.41 21.38 5.79
N LEU A 119 -25.49 21.46 4.45
CA LEU A 119 -25.24 20.31 3.58
C LEU A 119 -23.79 19.80 3.70
N THR A 120 -22.83 20.72 3.79
CA THR A 120 -21.42 20.36 4.00
C THR A 120 -21.23 19.66 5.34
N ALA A 121 -21.91 20.12 6.40
CA ALA A 121 -21.87 19.46 7.70
C ALA A 121 -22.44 18.03 7.65
N ILE A 122 -23.51 17.80 6.88
CA ILE A 122 -24.08 16.45 6.67
C ILE A 122 -23.08 15.52 5.97
N SER A 123 -22.17 16.03 5.12
CA SER A 123 -21.15 15.19 4.48
C SER A 123 -20.11 14.61 5.46
N ILE A 124 -19.94 15.22 6.65
CA ILE A 124 -18.94 14.81 7.65
C ILE A 124 -19.18 13.38 8.17
N PRO A 125 -20.37 13.01 8.68
CA PRO A 125 -20.62 11.64 9.14
C PRO A 125 -20.45 10.60 8.01
N PHE A 126 -20.82 10.93 6.76
CA PHE A 126 -20.59 10.06 5.61
C PHE A 126 -19.11 9.81 5.33
N SER A 127 -18.28 10.86 5.41
CA SER A 127 -16.82 10.74 5.29
C SER A 127 -16.22 9.89 6.40
N ALA A 128 -16.70 10.06 7.65
CA ALA A 128 -16.26 9.22 8.77
C ALA A 128 -16.67 7.74 8.57
N ALA A 129 -17.89 7.49 8.12
CA ALA A 129 -18.38 6.15 7.79
C ALA A 129 -17.56 5.49 6.67
N PHE A 130 -17.28 6.24 5.58
CA PHE A 130 -16.41 5.78 4.50
C PHE A 130 -15.05 5.31 5.03
N ASN A 131 -14.37 6.14 5.83
CA ASN A 131 -13.06 5.82 6.38
C ASN A 131 -13.09 4.56 7.26
N ARG A 132 -14.14 4.37 8.07
CA ARG A 132 -14.32 3.19 8.92
C ARG A 132 -14.47 1.92 8.09
N HIS A 133 -15.38 1.93 7.12
CA HIS A 133 -15.65 0.77 6.27
C HIS A 133 -14.48 0.45 5.33
N ALA A 134 -13.87 1.46 4.70
CA ALA A 134 -12.70 1.26 3.84
C ALA A 134 -11.49 0.72 4.61
N LYS A 135 -11.25 1.18 5.84
CA LYS A 135 -10.19 0.63 6.69
C LYS A 135 -10.47 -0.83 7.06
N LYS A 136 -11.72 -1.18 7.34
CA LYS A 136 -12.12 -2.56 7.64
C LYS A 136 -11.96 -3.48 6.42
N ALA A 137 -12.39 -3.03 5.23
CA ALA A 137 -12.19 -3.75 3.98
C ALA A 137 -10.72 -4.04 3.70
N VAL A 138 -9.86 -3.01 3.83
CA VAL A 138 -8.40 -3.15 3.68
C VAL A 138 -7.82 -4.13 4.70
N LYS A 139 -8.28 -4.08 5.95
CA LYS A 139 -7.83 -5.03 6.97
C LYS A 139 -8.18 -6.48 6.57
N ILE A 140 -9.42 -6.74 6.17
CA ILE A 140 -9.87 -8.08 5.74
C ILE A 140 -9.05 -8.57 4.54
N TYR A 141 -8.86 -7.71 3.54
CA TYR A 141 -8.04 -8.02 2.37
C TYR A 141 -6.59 -8.37 2.76
N ASN A 142 -5.94 -7.51 3.55
CA ASN A 142 -4.56 -7.72 4.00
C ASN A 142 -4.41 -8.95 4.90
N ASP A 143 -5.41 -9.24 5.75
CA ASP A 143 -5.41 -10.44 6.59
C ASP A 143 -5.53 -11.71 5.73
N GLY A 144 -6.27 -11.67 4.62
CA GLY A 144 -6.35 -12.75 3.63
C GLY A 144 -5.07 -12.95 2.80
N LEU A 145 -4.20 -11.93 2.70
CA LEU A 145 -2.90 -12.02 2.03
C LEU A 145 -1.80 -12.62 2.92
N LYS A 146 -2.02 -12.75 4.23
CA LYS A 146 -1.07 -13.44 5.09
C LYS A 146 -0.99 -14.88 4.59
N PRO A 147 0.20 -15.40 4.24
CA PRO A 147 0.32 -16.80 3.93
C PRO A 147 -0.20 -17.55 5.15
N VAL A 148 -1.27 -18.32 4.95
CA VAL A 148 -1.58 -19.47 5.81
C VAL A 148 -0.29 -20.26 5.83
N GLY A 149 0.48 -20.08 6.91
CA GLY A 149 1.89 -20.40 6.94
C GLY A 149 2.08 -21.90 6.77
N TYR A 150 2.32 -22.33 5.54
CA TYR A 150 3.03 -23.57 5.31
C TYR A 150 4.49 -23.22 5.58
N TYR A 151 4.91 -23.43 6.82
CA TYR A 151 6.32 -23.39 7.18
C TYR A 151 6.87 -24.76 6.77
N PRO A 152 7.53 -24.90 5.60
CA PRO A 152 8.13 -26.18 5.26
C PRO A 152 9.10 -26.54 6.39
N GLU A 153 8.88 -27.69 7.02
CA GLU A 153 9.79 -28.17 8.04
C GLU A 153 11.10 -28.52 7.34
N LEU A 154 12.11 -27.67 7.55
CA LEU A 154 13.44 -27.91 7.03
C LEU A 154 14.17 -28.82 8.03
N ARG A 155 14.27 -30.11 7.68
CA ARG A 155 14.98 -31.09 8.49
C ARG A 155 16.37 -31.27 7.92
N ILE A 156 17.38 -31.04 8.75
CA ILE A 156 18.77 -31.36 8.43
C ILE A 156 19.04 -32.77 8.93
N GLY A 157 19.42 -33.67 8.03
CA GLY A 157 19.76 -35.05 8.34
C GLY A 157 21.19 -35.36 7.95
N VAL A 158 21.87 -36.15 8.77
CA VAL A 158 23.20 -36.71 8.45
C VAL A 158 23.04 -38.23 8.37
N ASN A 159 23.44 -38.82 7.25
CA ASN A 159 23.51 -40.28 7.09
C ASN A 159 24.96 -40.73 6.78
N SER A 160 25.16 -42.03 6.63
CA SER A 160 26.46 -42.63 6.30
C SER A 160 27.04 -42.18 4.95
N ASN A 161 26.24 -41.58 4.07
CA ASN A 161 26.60 -41.08 2.74
C ASN A 161 26.68 -39.53 2.67
N GLY A 162 26.45 -38.80 3.77
CA GLY A 162 26.64 -37.34 3.83
C GLY A 162 25.55 -36.56 4.57
N VAL A 163 25.57 -35.23 4.37
CA VAL A 163 24.60 -34.28 4.94
C VAL A 163 23.54 -33.95 3.89
N GLY A 164 22.26 -34.04 4.27
CA GLY A 164 21.12 -33.73 3.42
C GLY A 164 20.14 -32.74 4.06
N LEU A 165 19.47 -31.97 3.22
CA LEU A 165 18.36 -31.10 3.58
C LEU A 165 17.07 -31.75 3.07
N THR A 166 16.15 -32.04 3.97
CA THR A 166 14.80 -32.53 3.62
C THR A 166 13.82 -31.40 3.83
N MET A 167 13.13 -31.01 2.76
CA MET A 167 12.02 -30.08 2.80
C MET A 167 10.72 -30.89 2.79
N VAL A 168 9.94 -30.78 3.86
CA VAL A 168 8.64 -31.45 3.94
C VAL A 168 7.56 -30.41 3.58
N PHE A 169 6.82 -30.71 2.50
CA PHE A 169 5.70 -29.91 1.99
C PHE A 169 4.36 -30.40 2.53
#